data_AF-A0A7S1R852-F1
#
_entry.id   AF-A0A7S1R852-F1
#
_cell.length_a   1.000
_cell.length_b   1.000
_cell.length_c   1.000
_cell.angle_alpha   90.00
_cell.angle_beta   90.00
_cell.angle_gamma   90.00
#
_symmetry.space_group_name_H-M   'P 1'
#
loop_
_entity.id
_entity.type
_entity.pdbx_description
1 polymer ?
#
loop_
_entity_poly.entity_id
_entity_poly.type
_entity_poly.pdbx_seq_one_letter_code
_entity_poly.pdbx_strand_id
1 'polypeptide(L)'
;MGGTSLQTSIENMDKLLKGKRLSPFFVPYTLVNVPGGLLAIDLGFQGPNYAVVTACATGNYCISAAAGHIERGECDLVLAGGAPGTDP
;
A
#
# COMPACT_ATOMS: atom_id res chain seq x y z
N MET A 1 -20.15 -13.32 -3.63
CA MET A 1 -20.59 -12.23 -2.74
C MET A 1 -19.43 -11.95 -1.82
N GLY A 2 -18.83 -10.77 -1.98
CA GLY A 2 -17.47 -10.44 -1.56
C GLY A 2 -17.22 -10.63 -0.07
N GLY A 3 -16.14 -11.33 0.24
CA GLY A 3 -15.48 -11.18 1.53
C GLY A 3 -14.83 -9.82 1.58
N THR A 4 -14.89 -9.15 2.73
CA THR A 4 -14.08 -7.99 3.07
C THR A 4 -12.59 -8.36 3.08
N SER A 5 -11.72 -7.39 2.85
CA SER A 5 -10.26 -7.55 2.88
C SER A 5 -9.75 -8.24 4.14
N LEU A 6 -10.47 -8.06 5.25
CA LEU A 6 -10.20 -8.74 6.52
C LEU A 6 -10.47 -10.25 6.43
N GLN A 7 -11.57 -10.67 5.81
CA GLN A 7 -11.93 -12.09 5.64
C GLN A 7 -10.95 -12.80 4.72
N THR A 8 -10.58 -12.20 3.59
CA THR A 8 -9.54 -12.72 2.69
C THR A 8 -8.19 -12.87 3.42
N SER A 9 -7.85 -11.91 4.29
CA SER A 9 -6.63 -11.97 5.11
C SER A 9 -6.68 -13.10 6.13
N ILE A 10 -7.82 -13.29 6.81
CA ILE A 10 -8.03 -14.37 7.78
C ILE A 10 -7.95 -15.75 7.11
N GLU A 11 -8.56 -15.92 5.94
CA GLU A 11 -8.51 -17.18 5.18
C GLU A 11 -7.10 -17.56 4.75
N ASN A 12 -6.32 -16.59 4.29
CA ASN A 12 -4.93 -16.83 3.89
C ASN A 12 -4.03 -17.11 5.10
N MET A 13 -4.30 -16.47 6.25
CA MET A 13 -3.62 -16.78 7.51
C MET A 13 -3.92 -18.22 7.97
N ASP A 14 -5.16 -18.68 7.87
CA ASP A 14 -5.55 -20.05 8.19
C ASP A 14 -4.85 -21.09 7.28
N LYS A 15 -4.75 -20.79 5.97
CA LYS A 15 -3.97 -21.62 5.03
C LYS A 15 -2.51 -21.69 5.43
N LEU A 16 -1.91 -20.57 5.82
CA LEU A 16 -0.52 -20.50 6.27
C LEU A 16 -0.30 -21.36 7.53
N LEU A 17 -1.14 -21.20 8.56
CA LEU A 17 -1.05 -21.94 9.82
C LEU A 17 -1.23 -23.46 9.63
N LYS A 18 -2.03 -23.87 8.65
CA LYS A 18 -2.24 -25.28 8.28
C LYS A 18 -1.16 -25.86 7.37
N GLY A 19 -0.07 -25.12 7.11
CA GLY A 19 1.02 -25.55 6.23
C GLY A 19 0.59 -25.74 4.77
N LYS A 20 -0.52 -25.12 4.35
CA LYS A 20 -0.99 -25.19 2.97
C LYS A 20 -0.18 -24.23 2.10
N ARG A 21 -0.01 -24.60 0.84
CA ARG A 21 0.69 -23.75 -0.13
C ARG A 21 -0.08 -22.45 -0.36
N LEU A 22 0.64 -21.34 -0.25
CA LEU A 22 0.16 -20.01 -0.65
C LEU A 22 0.70 -19.67 -2.03
N SER A 23 0.03 -18.72 -2.70
CA SER A 23 0.56 -18.12 -3.91
C SER A 23 1.91 -17.45 -3.60
N PRO A 24 2.93 -17.58 -4.47
CA PRO A 24 4.17 -16.82 -4.36
C PRO A 24 3.95 -15.29 -4.30
N PHE A 25 2.82 -14.83 -4.84
CA PHE A 25 2.41 -13.43 -4.84
C PHE A 25 1.71 -12.98 -3.55
N PHE A 26 1.41 -13.90 -2.62
CA PHE A 26 0.69 -13.55 -1.40
C PHE A 26 1.45 -12.51 -0.56
N VAL A 27 2.72 -12.77 -0.26
CA VAL A 27 3.52 -11.84 0.55
C VAL A 27 3.62 -10.47 -0.13
N PRO A 28 4.04 -10.36 -1.41
CA PRO A 28 4.04 -9.07 -2.11
C PRO A 28 2.70 -8.36 -2.09
N TYR A 29 1.59 -9.00 -2.48
CA TYR A 29 0.30 -8.32 -2.60
C TYR A 29 -0.36 -7.95 -1.26
N THR A 30 0.16 -8.45 -0.13
CA THR A 30 -0.32 -8.06 1.21
C THR A 30 0.44 -6.88 1.81
N LEU A 31 1.60 -6.50 1.26
CA LEU A 31 2.36 -5.36 1.79
C LEU A 31 1.71 -4.04 1.35
N VAL A 32 1.46 -3.17 2.32
CA VAL A 32 0.75 -1.88 2.14
C VAL A 32 1.43 -0.91 1.17
N ASN A 33 2.74 -1.08 0.91
CA ASN A 33 3.53 -0.20 0.05
C ASN A 33 3.61 -0.66 -1.41
N VAL A 34 3.13 -1.86 -1.75
CA VAL A 34 3.24 -2.39 -3.12
C VAL A 34 2.53 -1.52 -4.17
N PRO A 35 1.33 -0.98 -3.94
CA PRO A 35 0.70 -0.11 -4.93
C PRO A 35 1.57 1.10 -5.31
N GLY A 36 2.18 1.76 -4.31
CA GLY A 36 3.11 2.88 -4.55
C GLY A 36 4.41 2.43 -5.22
N GLY A 37 4.93 1.26 -4.85
CA GLY A 37 6.09 0.64 -5.49
C GLY A 37 5.88 0.34 -6.97
N LEU A 38 4.74 -0.28 -7.31
CA LEU A 38 4.38 -0.61 -8.69
C LEU A 38 4.18 0.67 -9.53
N LEU A 39 3.46 1.66 -9.01
CA LEU A 39 3.30 2.95 -9.69
C LEU A 39 4.64 3.64 -9.93
N ALA A 40 5.57 3.59 -8.96
CA ALA A 40 6.89 4.16 -9.15
C ALA A 40 7.71 3.44 -10.24
N ILE A 41 7.60 2.11 -10.33
CA ILE A 41 8.23 1.33 -11.41
C ILE A 41 7.60 1.68 -12.76
N ASP A 42 6.28 1.68 -12.85
CA ASP A 42 5.54 1.89 -14.10
C ASP A 42 5.72 3.33 -14.64
N LEU A 43 5.81 4.32 -13.76
CA LEU A 43 5.97 5.74 -14.11
C LEU A 43 7.44 6.20 -14.11
N GLY A 44 8.38 5.36 -13.67
CA GLY A 44 9.80 5.70 -13.59
C GLY A 44 10.16 6.70 -12.47
N PHE A 45 9.38 6.77 -11.40
CA PHE A 45 9.67 7.65 -10.25
C PHE A 45 10.82 7.10 -9.41
N GLN A 46 11.79 7.96 -9.08
CA GLN A 46 13.01 7.61 -8.32
C GLN A 46 13.18 8.43 -7.04
N GLY A 47 12.20 9.28 -6.71
CA GLY A 47 12.18 10.08 -5.47
C GLY A 47 11.69 9.30 -4.24
N PRO A 48 11.34 10.00 -3.15
CA PRO A 48 10.81 9.38 -1.93
C PRO A 48 9.59 8.48 -2.23
N ASN A 49 9.64 7.22 -1.78
CA ASN A 49 8.59 6.23 -2.00
C ASN A 49 8.34 5.41 -0.73
N TYR A 50 7.16 5.57 -0.13
CA TYR A 50 6.73 4.85 1.07
C TYR A 50 5.21 4.89 1.21
N ALA A 51 4.67 4.07 2.11
CA ALA A 51 3.25 4.07 2.46
C ALA A 51 3.05 4.53 3.90
N VAL A 52 2.12 5.48 4.09
CA VAL A 52 1.64 5.91 5.41
C VAL A 52 0.45 5.05 5.80
N VAL A 53 0.34 4.70 7.09
CA VAL A 53 -0.85 4.03 7.64
C VAL A 53 -1.25 4.70 8.95
N THR A 54 -2.31 5.50 8.91
CA THR A 54 -2.90 6.19 10.08
C THR A 54 -4.42 6.01 10.12
N ALA A 55 -4.89 4.80 9.78
CA ALA A 55 -6.31 4.45 9.68
C ALA A 55 -7.07 5.44 8.78
N CYS A 56 -8.20 5.98 9.24
CA CYS A 56 -9.04 6.91 8.47
C CYS A 56 -8.34 8.24 8.12
N ALA A 57 -7.28 8.61 8.85
CA ALA A 57 -6.53 9.83 8.59
C ALA A 57 -5.42 9.66 7.53
N THR A 58 -5.23 8.45 7.00
CA THR A 58 -4.12 8.12 6.09
C THR A 58 -4.06 9.08 4.90
N GLY A 59 -5.19 9.32 4.22
CA GLY A 59 -5.22 10.22 3.05
C GLY A 59 -4.76 11.64 3.37
N ASN A 60 -5.26 12.21 4.49
CA ASN A 60 -4.87 13.56 4.92
C ASN A 60 -3.38 13.62 5.29
N TYR A 61 -2.87 12.57 5.96
CA TYR A 61 -1.48 12.53 6.36
C TYR A 61 -0.54 12.38 5.15
N CYS A 62 -0.92 11.62 4.12
CA CYS A 62 -0.15 11.54 2.87
C CYS A 62 0.04 12.93 2.24
N ILE A 63 -1.02 13.75 2.21
CA ILE A 63 -0.94 15.11 1.65
C ILE A 63 -0.01 15.99 2.49
N SER A 64 -0.14 15.95 3.82
CA SER A 64 0.72 16.73 4.72
C SER A 64 2.19 16.31 4.60
N ALA A 65 2.47 15.01 4.50
CA ALA A 65 3.83 14.51 4.34
C ALA A 65 4.44 14.92 2.98
N ALA A 66 3.64 14.87 1.91
CA ALA A 66 4.03 15.30 0.57
C ALA A 66 4.42 16.79 0.54
N ALA A 67 3.63 17.65 1.16
CA ALA A 67 3.98 19.07 1.30
C ALA A 67 5.34 19.24 1.99
N GLY A 68 5.59 18.50 3.07
CA GLY A 68 6.87 18.53 3.76
C GLY A 68 8.07 18.09 2.90
N HIS A 69 7.91 17.08 2.03
CA HIS A 69 8.98 16.66 1.12
C HIS A 69 9.34 17.74 0.09
N ILE A 70 8.33 18.44 -0.44
CA ILE A 70 8.53 19.53 -1.39
C ILE A 70 9.18 20.73 -0.69
N GLU A 71 8.69 21.12 0.49
CA GLU A 71 9.23 22.24 1.28
C GLU A 71 10.71 22.03 1.66
N ARG A 72 11.11 20.78 1.94
CA ARG A 72 12.50 20.43 2.25
C ARG A 72 13.39 20.30 1.01
N GLY A 73 12.85 20.46 -0.20
CA GLY A 73 13.60 20.34 -1.45
C GLY A 73 14.04 18.90 -1.77
N GLU A 74 13.36 17.90 -1.20
CA GLU A 74 13.68 16.48 -1.43
C GLU A 74 13.13 15.98 -2.78
N CYS A 75 12.11 16.67 -3.31
CA CYS A 75 11.51 16.40 -4.63
C CYS A 75 10.68 17.60 -5.12
N ASP A 76 10.51 17.71 -6.44
CA ASP A 76 9.72 18.77 -7.07
C ASP A 76 8.22 18.45 -7.16
N LEU A 77 7.87 17.16 -7.11
CA LEU A 77 6.51 16.66 -7.23
C LEU A 77 6.35 15.37 -6.43
N VAL A 78 5.19 15.21 -5.80
CA VAL A 78 4.81 14.01 -5.06
C VAL A 78 3.43 13.54 -5.48
N LEU A 79 3.30 12.25 -5.80
CA LEU A 79 2.00 11.60 -5.95
C LEU A 79 1.52 11.13 -4.56
N ALA A 80 0.55 11.84 -3.98
CA ALA A 80 0.04 11.57 -2.64
C ALA A 80 -1.41 11.09 -2.67
N GLY A 81 -1.74 10.07 -1.86
CA GLY A 81 -3.09 9.57 -1.73
C GLY A 81 -3.17 8.25 -0.99
N GLY A 82 -4.34 7.62 -1.06
CA GLY A 82 -4.59 6.29 -0.52
C GLY A 82 -5.93 5.77 -1.02
N ALA A 83 -6.04 4.46 -1.20
CA ALA A 83 -7.28 3.79 -1.56
C ALA A 83 -7.65 2.79 -0.45
N PRO A 84 -8.94 2.67 -0.10
CA PRO A 84 -9.38 1.59 0.77
C PRO A 84 -9.16 0.25 0.04
N GLY A 85 -8.73 -0.77 0.79
CA GLY A 85 -8.67 -2.14 0.26
C GLY A 85 -10.08 -2.62 -0.06
N THR A 86 -10.42 -2.67 -1.34
CA THR A 86 -11.66 -3.26 -1.86
C THR A 86 -11.30 -4.56 -2.56
N ASP A 87 -11.95 -5.65 -2.16
CA ASP A 87 -11.88 -6.91 -2.90
C ASP A 87 -12.61 -6.75 -4.24
N PRO A 88 -12.20 -7.45 -5.31
CA PRO A 88 -13.01 -7.58 -6.52
C PRO A 88 -14.33 -8.35 -6.27
#